data_AF-A0A7W7QG65-F1
#
_entry.id   AF-A0A7W7QG65-F1
#
_cell.length_a   1.000
_cell.length_b   1.000
_cell.length_c   1.000
_cell.angle_alpha   90.00
_cell.angle_beta   90.00
_cell.angle_gamma   90.00
#
_symmetry.space_group_name_H-M   'P 1'
#
loop_
_entity.id
_entity.type
_entity.pdbx_description
1 polymer ?
#
loop_
_entity_poly.entity_id
_entity_poly.type
_entity_poly.pdbx_seq_one_letter_code
_entity_poly.pdbx_strand_id
1 'polypeptide(L)'
;MRSVAGVVGVAVALVVGPYPSSWGISTAPAAPTPTPSPSASWNPSKLPAAWKDVTSLRVLPAWPRQNNDVRLMVHCPTGANHATVGSTAFALKGSRRVYREVGIGLSDRGLGRDTASISYYALPGPHTVTLRCVKVTIDHATRIRKIRVLSRVTVSMVVRRFDIAQFFACFPIEPC
;
A
#
# COMPACT_ATOMS: atom_id res chain seq x y z
N MET A 1 12.33 8.39 48.46
CA MET A 1 11.08 8.22 49.24
C MET A 1 10.11 7.41 48.40
N ARG A 2 9.60 6.31 48.95
CA ARG A 2 8.64 5.38 48.33
C ARG A 2 7.20 5.85 48.61
N SER A 3 6.29 5.72 47.65
CA SER A 3 4.81 5.71 47.79
C SER A 3 4.28 5.23 46.43
N VAL A 4 3.66 4.06 46.20
CA VAL A 4 2.59 3.26 46.83
C VAL A 4 1.17 3.79 46.59
N ALA A 5 0.43 2.94 45.87
CA ALA A 5 -1.02 2.66 45.88
C ALA A 5 -2.01 3.57 45.14
N GLY A 6 -2.94 2.91 44.43
CA GLY A 6 -4.19 3.47 43.94
C GLY A 6 -4.90 2.62 42.90
N VAL A 7 -5.26 1.37 43.24
CA VAL A 7 -6.19 0.54 42.47
C VAL A 7 -7.61 1.06 42.67
N VAL A 8 -8.35 1.31 41.59
CA VAL A 8 -9.82 1.38 41.61
C VAL A 8 -10.34 0.53 40.46
N GLY A 9 -10.90 -0.62 40.81
CA GLY A 9 -11.69 -1.46 39.92
C GLY A 9 -13.10 -0.91 39.81
N VAL A 10 -13.68 -1.00 38.61
CA VAL A 10 -15.11 -0.77 38.37
C VAL A 10 -15.67 -2.04 37.77
N ALA A 11 -16.51 -2.72 38.54
CA ALA A 11 -17.34 -3.82 38.11
C ALA A 11 -18.56 -3.25 37.37
N VAL A 12 -18.84 -3.75 36.17
CA VAL A 12 -20.09 -3.46 35.45
C VAL A 12 -20.94 -4.73 35.48
N ALA A 13 -22.10 -4.60 36.12
CA ALA A 13 -23.09 -5.65 36.30
C ALA A 13 -23.77 -5.99 34.96
N LEU A 14 -23.86 -7.30 34.67
CA LEU A 14 -24.68 -7.87 33.61
C LEU A 14 -26.15 -7.85 34.05
N VAL A 15 -26.99 -7.08 33.35
CA VAL A 15 -28.45 -7.18 33.44
C VAL A 15 -28.91 -8.15 32.35
N VAL A 16 -29.33 -9.34 32.78
CA VAL A 16 -30.02 -10.33 31.95
C VAL A 16 -31.52 -10.02 32.03
N GLY A 17 -32.11 -9.63 30.90
CA GLY A 17 -33.56 -9.52 30.73
C GLY A 17 -34.06 -10.55 29.70
N PRO A 18 -35.21 -11.21 29.95
CA PRO A 18 -35.79 -12.18 29.02
C PRO A 18 -36.68 -11.48 27.99
N TYR A 19 -36.52 -11.79 26.71
CA TYR A 19 -37.50 -11.42 25.67
C TYR A 19 -38.05 -12.67 24.98
N PRO A 20 -39.39 -12.74 24.77
CA PRO A 20 -40.06 -13.89 24.20
C PRO A 20 -39.95 -13.94 22.66
N SER A 21 -39.76 -15.18 22.21
CA SER A 21 -40.35 -15.87 21.04
C SER A 21 -40.81 -15.11 19.78
N SER A 22 -40.38 -15.69 18.66
CA SER A 22 -41.14 -15.98 17.43
C SER A 22 -41.17 -14.92 16.32
N TRP A 23 -40.14 -14.94 15.46
CA TRP A 23 -40.24 -14.48 14.07
C TRP A 23 -39.64 -15.57 13.17
N GLY A 24 -40.48 -16.06 12.24
CA GLY A 24 -40.28 -17.28 11.48
C GLY A 24 -39.03 -17.30 10.60
N ILE A 25 -38.33 -18.43 10.60
CA ILE A 25 -37.26 -18.74 9.66
C ILE A 25 -37.92 -19.20 8.36
N SER A 26 -38.00 -18.29 7.39
CA SER A 26 -38.28 -18.65 6.00
C SER A 26 -37.03 -19.32 5.43
N THR A 27 -37.06 -20.65 5.29
CA THR A 27 -36.03 -21.43 4.60
C THR A 27 -36.08 -21.13 3.11
N ALA A 28 -35.34 -20.13 2.66
CA ALA A 28 -34.98 -19.96 1.26
C ALA A 28 -33.95 -21.04 0.87
N PRO A 29 -34.06 -21.67 -0.32
CA PRO A 29 -33.10 -22.66 -0.77
C PRO A 29 -31.71 -22.01 -0.91
N ALA A 30 -30.73 -22.59 -0.23
CA ALA A 30 -29.34 -22.17 -0.27
C ALA A 30 -28.84 -22.16 -1.72
N ALA A 31 -28.52 -20.97 -2.22
CA ALA A 31 -27.79 -20.82 -3.48
C ALA A 31 -26.45 -21.57 -3.36
N PRO A 32 -26.03 -22.31 -4.40
CA PRO A 32 -24.77 -23.04 -4.37
C PRO A 32 -23.63 -22.07 -4.09
N THR A 33 -22.95 -22.29 -2.97
CA THR A 33 -21.72 -21.59 -2.61
C THR A 33 -20.74 -21.74 -3.79
N PRO A 34 -20.27 -20.65 -4.41
CA PRO A 34 -19.27 -20.77 -5.46
C PRO A 34 -18.02 -21.35 -4.81
N THR A 35 -17.72 -22.60 -5.16
CA THR A 35 -16.47 -23.27 -4.83
C THR A 35 -15.33 -22.32 -5.22
N PRO A 36 -14.44 -21.91 -4.28
CA PRO A 36 -13.31 -21.10 -4.63
C PRO A 36 -12.49 -21.88 -5.66
N SER A 37 -12.52 -21.38 -6.89
CA SER A 37 -11.73 -21.91 -8.00
C SER A 37 -10.29 -22.03 -7.52
N PRO A 38 -9.61 -23.17 -7.69
CA PRO A 38 -8.26 -23.35 -7.21
C PRO A 38 -7.41 -22.22 -7.78
N SER A 39 -6.93 -21.35 -6.89
CA SER A 39 -5.95 -20.33 -7.22
C SER A 39 -4.79 -21.04 -7.89
N ALA A 40 -4.68 -20.89 -9.22
CA ALA A 40 -3.63 -21.49 -10.00
C ALA A 40 -2.32 -21.27 -9.25
N SER A 41 -1.68 -22.36 -8.81
CA SER A 41 -0.42 -22.29 -8.09
C SER A 41 0.56 -21.59 -9.03
N TRP A 42 0.78 -20.29 -8.80
CA TRP A 42 1.55 -19.46 -9.70
C TRP A 42 2.99 -19.93 -9.60
N ASN A 43 3.38 -20.79 -10.54
CA ASN A 43 4.68 -21.43 -10.55
C ASN A 43 5.65 -20.42 -11.17
N PRO A 44 6.47 -19.75 -10.35
CA PRO A 44 7.15 -18.51 -10.77
C PRO A 44 8.29 -18.76 -11.76
N SER A 45 8.69 -20.02 -11.92
CA SER A 45 9.63 -20.50 -12.93
C SER A 45 9.05 -20.47 -14.35
N LYS A 46 7.73 -20.32 -14.49
CA LYS A 46 6.99 -20.32 -15.76
C LYS A 46 6.54 -18.93 -16.22
N LEU A 47 7.19 -17.84 -15.80
CA LEU A 47 6.92 -16.54 -16.42
C LEU A 47 7.37 -16.58 -17.90
N PRO A 48 6.50 -16.21 -18.85
CA PRO A 48 6.88 -16.07 -20.26
C PRO A 48 8.08 -15.15 -20.42
N ALA A 49 8.98 -15.47 -21.36
CA ALA A 49 10.21 -14.69 -21.58
C ALA A 49 9.90 -13.20 -21.82
N ALA A 50 8.84 -12.90 -22.56
CA ALA A 50 8.39 -11.54 -22.83
C ALA A 50 8.11 -10.70 -21.56
N TRP A 51 7.72 -11.32 -20.45
CA TRP A 51 7.39 -10.59 -19.21
C TRP A 51 8.62 -10.29 -18.35
N LYS A 52 9.77 -10.91 -18.64
CA LYS A 52 10.99 -10.72 -17.86
C LYS A 52 11.68 -9.38 -18.10
N ASP A 53 11.41 -8.76 -19.26
CA ASP A 53 12.01 -7.48 -19.66
C ASP A 53 11.04 -6.29 -19.54
N VAL A 54 9.78 -6.57 -19.22
CA VAL A 54 8.75 -5.53 -19.09
C VAL A 54 8.99 -4.74 -17.81
N THR A 55 8.87 -3.43 -17.92
CA THR A 55 8.87 -2.54 -16.77
C THR A 55 7.45 -2.07 -16.51
N SER A 56 6.94 -2.28 -15.30
CA SER A 56 5.61 -1.83 -14.93
C SER A 56 5.61 -1.20 -13.55
N LEU A 57 4.83 -0.13 -13.40
CA LEU A 57 4.57 0.52 -12.13
C LEU A 57 3.06 0.52 -11.91
N ARG A 58 2.64 0.14 -10.71
CA ARG A 58 1.27 0.29 -10.26
C ARG A 58 1.25 1.04 -8.94
N VAL A 59 0.46 2.11 -8.91
CA VAL A 59 0.26 2.95 -7.73
C VAL A 59 -1.19 2.76 -7.31
N LEU A 60 -1.40 2.29 -6.08
CA LEU A 60 -2.72 2.04 -5.53
C LEU A 60 -2.82 2.69 -4.15
N PRO A 61 -4.01 3.12 -3.70
CA PRO A 61 -4.19 3.48 -2.31
C PRO A 61 -3.89 2.26 -1.42
N ALA A 62 -3.32 2.49 -0.23
CA ALA A 62 -3.07 1.40 0.70
C ALA A 62 -4.37 0.75 1.20
N TRP A 63 -5.43 1.54 1.33
CA TRP A 63 -6.77 1.11 1.73
C TRP A 63 -7.83 1.97 1.02
N PRO A 64 -9.08 1.48 0.84
CA PRO A 64 -10.10 2.19 0.06
C PRO A 64 -10.41 3.63 0.49
N ARG A 65 -10.19 3.96 1.77
CA ARG A 65 -10.44 5.29 2.36
C ARG A 65 -9.17 6.00 2.82
N GLN A 66 -8.00 5.40 2.59
CA GLN A 66 -6.73 5.98 3.03
C GLN A 66 -6.10 6.76 1.88
N ASN A 67 -6.18 8.09 1.97
CA ASN A 67 -5.69 9.01 0.94
C ASN A 67 -4.25 9.50 1.16
N ASN A 68 -3.65 9.20 2.30
CA ASN A 68 -2.29 9.63 2.63
C ASN A 68 -1.22 8.60 2.25
N ASP A 69 -1.55 7.30 2.15
CA ASP A 69 -0.55 6.27 1.84
C ASP A 69 -0.88 5.52 0.56
N VAL A 70 0.13 5.35 -0.30
CA VAL A 70 0.03 4.61 -1.56
C VAL A 70 0.96 3.41 -1.56
N ARG A 71 0.43 2.27 -2.01
CA ARG A 71 1.20 1.07 -2.33
C ARG A 71 1.81 1.23 -3.71
N LEU A 72 3.12 1.10 -3.75
CA LEU A 72 3.93 1.06 -4.96
C LEU A 72 4.24 -0.40 -5.26
N MET A 73 3.75 -0.90 -6.40
CA MET A 73 4.12 -2.21 -6.92
C MET A 73 4.93 -2.01 -8.18
N VAL A 74 6.14 -2.53 -8.19
CA VAL A 74 7.09 -2.35 -9.29
C VAL A 74 7.49 -3.70 -9.85
N HIS A 75 7.60 -3.74 -11.17
CA HIS A 75 8.23 -4.81 -11.91
C HIS A 75 9.30 -4.20 -12.79
N CYS A 76 10.51 -4.71 -12.67
CA CYS A 76 11.70 -4.27 -13.37
C CYS A 76 12.31 -5.44 -14.15
N PRO A 77 13.07 -5.15 -15.22
CA PRO A 77 13.78 -6.20 -15.95
C PRO A 77 14.76 -6.92 -15.01
N THR A 78 15.00 -8.21 -15.25
CA THR A 78 15.86 -9.06 -14.39
C THR A 78 17.29 -8.55 -14.23
N GLY A 79 17.77 -7.70 -15.14
CA GLY A 79 19.07 -7.04 -15.02
C GLY A 79 19.14 -5.93 -13.95
N ALA A 80 18.01 -5.46 -13.43
CA ALA A 80 17.94 -4.42 -12.41
C ALA A 80 17.99 -5.03 -10.99
N ASN A 81 18.76 -4.42 -10.09
CA ASN A 81 18.81 -4.81 -8.68
C ASN A 81 18.09 -3.81 -7.76
N HIS A 82 17.91 -2.58 -8.23
CA HIS A 82 17.22 -1.54 -7.48
C HIS A 82 16.20 -0.82 -8.37
N ALA A 83 15.12 -0.36 -7.74
CA ALA A 83 14.16 0.53 -8.34
C ALA A 83 14.11 1.84 -7.54
N THR A 84 13.97 2.96 -8.24
CA THR A 84 13.69 4.25 -7.60
C THR A 84 12.39 4.82 -8.16
N VAL A 85 11.51 5.25 -7.26
CA VAL A 85 10.22 5.86 -7.61
C VAL A 85 10.22 7.31 -7.16
N GLY A 86 10.05 8.24 -8.09
CA GLY A 86 10.04 9.67 -7.84
C GLY A 86 8.67 10.30 -8.09
N SER A 87 8.23 11.20 -7.20
CA SER A 87 7.08 12.07 -7.48
C SER A 87 7.12 13.36 -6.67
N THR A 88 6.44 14.39 -7.16
CA THR A 88 6.20 15.65 -6.44
C THR A 88 5.25 15.48 -5.26
N ALA A 89 4.39 14.46 -5.26
CA ALA A 89 3.51 14.21 -4.12
C ALA A 89 4.24 13.59 -2.91
N PHE A 90 5.44 13.04 -3.09
CA PHE A 90 6.18 12.38 -2.00
C PHE A 90 7.15 13.32 -1.27
N ALA A 91 7.03 14.63 -1.46
CA ALA A 91 7.97 15.61 -0.90
C ALA A 91 8.11 15.51 0.64
N LEU A 92 9.35 15.59 1.15
CA LEU A 92 9.61 15.62 2.60
C LEU A 92 9.32 17.02 3.18
N LYS A 93 8.84 17.07 4.42
CA LYS A 93 8.69 18.32 5.16
C LYS A 93 10.04 19.06 5.22
N GLY A 94 10.05 20.32 4.81
CA GLY A 94 11.26 21.17 4.80
C GLY A 94 12.25 20.89 3.66
N SER A 95 11.97 19.93 2.77
CA SER A 95 12.81 19.71 1.59
C SER A 95 12.47 20.73 0.49
N ARG A 96 13.47 21.47 0.01
CA ARG A 96 13.35 22.28 -1.22
C ARG A 96 13.37 21.42 -2.49
N ARG A 97 13.67 20.11 -2.37
CA ARG A 97 13.66 19.20 -3.51
C ARG A 97 12.22 18.92 -3.91
N VAL A 98 11.88 19.31 -5.13
CA VAL A 98 10.56 19.12 -5.74
C VAL A 98 10.20 17.64 -5.89
N TYR A 99 11.19 16.74 -5.85
CA TYR A 99 10.99 15.30 -6.01
C TYR A 99 11.67 14.53 -4.88
N ARG A 100 10.95 13.57 -4.30
CA ARG A 100 11.53 12.55 -3.43
C ARG A 100 11.62 11.24 -4.20
N GLU A 101 12.78 10.59 -4.14
CA GLU A 101 12.96 9.23 -4.62
C GLU A 101 12.73 8.24 -3.47
N VAL A 102 11.89 7.25 -3.70
CA VAL A 102 11.63 6.10 -2.84
C VAL A 102 12.44 4.94 -3.42
N GLY A 103 13.39 4.43 -2.64
CA GLY A 103 14.20 3.29 -3.03
C GLY A 103 13.45 2.00 -2.73
N ILE A 104 13.25 1.16 -3.74
CA ILE A 104 12.54 -0.11 -3.63
C ILE A 104 13.52 -1.24 -3.93
N GLY A 105 13.68 -2.14 -2.96
CA GLY A 105 14.43 -3.38 -3.13
C GLY A 105 13.68 -4.30 -4.10
N LEU A 106 14.42 -4.90 -5.03
CA LEU A 106 13.87 -5.87 -5.97
C LEU A 106 14.20 -7.28 -5.51
N SER A 107 13.24 -8.19 -5.67
CA SER A 107 13.48 -9.63 -5.61
C SER A 107 14.29 -10.10 -6.81
N ASP A 108 14.78 -11.35 -6.78
CA ASP A 108 15.50 -11.98 -7.90
C ASP A 108 14.70 -12.01 -9.22
N ARG A 109 13.38 -11.78 -9.14
CA ARG A 109 12.44 -11.75 -10.27
C ARG A 109 12.17 -10.34 -10.80
N GLY A 110 12.84 -9.33 -10.27
CA GLY A 110 12.61 -7.93 -10.64
C GLY A 110 11.33 -7.33 -10.04
N LEU A 111 10.64 -8.05 -9.15
CA LEU A 111 9.46 -7.54 -8.46
C LEU A 111 9.84 -6.85 -7.16
N GLY A 112 9.25 -5.68 -6.90
CA GLY A 112 9.40 -4.93 -5.67
C GLY A 112 8.07 -4.36 -5.20
N ARG A 113 7.95 -4.15 -3.90
CA ARG A 113 6.80 -3.46 -3.31
C ARG A 113 7.26 -2.56 -2.18
N ASP A 114 6.64 -1.40 -2.08
CA ASP A 114 6.86 -0.47 -0.97
C ASP A 114 5.60 0.37 -0.73
N THR A 115 5.55 1.09 0.38
CA THR A 115 4.49 2.04 0.69
C THR A 115 5.08 3.44 0.86
N ALA A 116 4.54 4.41 0.13
CA ALA A 116 4.96 5.79 0.21
C ALA A 116 3.82 6.65 0.73
N SER A 117 4.13 7.56 1.64
CA SER A 117 3.16 8.56 2.10
C SER A 117 3.17 9.78 1.18
N ILE A 118 1.98 10.19 0.76
CA ILE A 118 1.71 11.46 0.11
C ILE A 118 1.92 12.55 1.16
N SER A 119 2.77 13.50 0.82
CA SER A 119 3.09 14.63 1.67
C SER A 119 1.84 15.44 1.98
N TYR A 120 1.69 15.88 3.22
CA TYR A 120 0.66 16.85 3.60
C TYR A 120 0.76 18.16 2.78
N TYR A 121 1.95 18.48 2.29
CA TYR A 121 2.22 19.68 1.47
C TYR A 121 2.05 19.42 -0.03
N ALA A 122 1.69 18.21 -0.45
CA ALA A 122 1.39 17.95 -1.85
C ALA A 122 0.14 18.74 -2.26
N LEU A 123 0.26 19.54 -3.32
CA LEU A 123 -0.89 20.27 -3.85
C LEU A 123 -1.93 19.27 -4.36
N PRO A 124 -3.24 19.49 -4.13
CA PRO A 124 -4.26 18.67 -4.75
C PRO A 124 -4.19 18.75 -6.28
N GLY A 125 -4.33 17.63 -6.98
CA GLY A 125 -4.29 17.57 -8.43
C GLY A 125 -3.57 16.34 -8.99
N PRO A 126 -3.28 16.32 -10.30
CA PRO A 126 -2.53 15.26 -10.94
C PRO A 126 -1.04 15.36 -10.62
N HIS A 127 -0.44 14.22 -10.28
CA HIS A 127 1.00 14.06 -10.07
C HIS A 127 1.52 12.93 -10.93
N THR A 128 2.70 13.14 -11.51
CA THR A 128 3.42 12.09 -12.22
C THR A 128 4.30 11.32 -11.24
N VAL A 129 4.17 10.00 -11.25
CA VAL A 129 5.05 9.07 -10.56
C VAL A 129 5.97 8.45 -11.60
N THR A 130 7.28 8.60 -11.41
CA THR A 130 8.29 8.08 -12.32
C THR A 130 9.03 6.92 -11.65
N LEU A 131 8.96 5.73 -12.23
CA LEU A 131 9.81 4.60 -11.86
C LEU A 131 11.07 4.58 -12.74
N ARG A 132 12.21 4.34 -12.11
CA ARG A 132 13.49 4.05 -12.77
C ARG A 132 13.99 2.70 -12.24
N CYS A 133 14.18 1.74 -13.13
CA CYS A 133 14.86 0.50 -12.79
C CYS A 133 16.35 0.68 -13.07
N VAL A 134 17.18 0.45 -12.06
CA VAL A 134 18.61 0.72 -12.12
C VAL A 134 19.40 -0.52 -11.78
N LYS A 135 20.55 -0.67 -12.45
CA LYS A 135 21.60 -1.60 -12.09
C LYS A 135 22.69 -0.82 -11.37
N VAL A 136 22.82 -1.08 -10.08
CA VAL A 136 23.87 -0.51 -9.25
C VAL A 136 24.96 -1.57 -9.10
N THR A 137 26.15 -1.26 -9.61
CA THR A 137 27.34 -2.10 -9.43
C THR A 137 28.34 -1.33 -8.57
N ILE A 138 28.83 -1.95 -7.50
CA ILE A 138 29.90 -1.40 -6.69
C ILE A 138 31.16 -2.14 -7.09
N ASP A 139 32.18 -1.40 -7.53
CA ASP A 139 33.51 -1.95 -7.66
C ASP A 139 34.10 -2.11 -6.25
N HIS A 140 34.39 -3.35 -5.83
CA HIS A 140 34.87 -3.63 -4.49
C HIS A 140 36.31 -3.16 -4.25
N ALA A 141 37.12 -3.04 -5.30
CA ALA A 141 38.50 -2.57 -5.19
C ALA A 141 38.54 -1.05 -5.04
N THR A 142 37.80 -0.32 -5.89
CA THR A 142 37.79 1.16 -5.88
C THR A 142 36.71 1.77 -4.98
N ARG A 143 35.75 0.96 -4.51
CA ARG A 143 34.52 1.38 -3.81
C ARG A 143 33.66 2.35 -4.61
N ILE A 144 33.89 2.49 -5.92
CA ILE A 144 33.12 3.37 -6.78
C ILE A 144 31.79 2.71 -7.12
N ARG A 145 30.70 3.42 -6.86
CA ARG A 145 29.34 3.03 -7.22
C ARG A 145 29.02 3.51 -8.64
N LYS A 146 28.78 2.57 -9.55
CA LYS A 146 28.27 2.84 -10.90
C LYS A 146 26.77 2.55 -10.94
N ILE A 147 26.00 3.50 -11.42
CA ILE A 147 24.54 3.40 -11.53
C ILE A 147 24.16 3.49 -13.00
N ARG A 148 23.54 2.44 -13.54
CA ARG A 148 23.01 2.42 -14.90
C ARG A 148 21.50 2.34 -14.85
N VAL A 149 20.81 3.27 -15.52
CA VAL A 149 19.36 3.16 -15.71
C VAL A 149 19.08 2.19 -16.85
N LEU A 150 18.31 1.14 -16.58
CA LEU A 150 17.94 0.14 -17.57
C LEU A 150 16.61 0.47 -18.23
N SER A 151 15.64 0.91 -17.44
CA SER A 151 14.31 1.25 -17.94
C SER A 151 13.64 2.31 -17.08
N ARG A 152 12.61 2.93 -17.66
CA ARG A 152 11.80 3.98 -17.04
C ARG A 152 10.35 3.78 -17.40
N VAL A 153 9.44 4.09 -16.48
CA VAL A 153 8.01 4.15 -16.76
C VAL A 153 7.39 5.24 -15.91
N THR A 154 6.34 5.87 -16.41
CA THR A 154 5.60 6.92 -15.73
C THR A 154 4.14 6.52 -15.58
N VAL A 155 3.55 6.86 -14.43
CA VAL A 155 2.15 6.64 -14.12
C VAL A 155 1.59 7.90 -13.50
N SER A 156 0.36 8.27 -13.86
CA SER A 156 -0.34 9.37 -13.22
C SER A 156 -1.03 8.90 -11.94
N MET A 157 -0.99 9.73 -10.90
CA MET A 157 -1.82 9.58 -9.71
C MET A 157 -2.48 10.92 -9.40
N VAL A 158 -3.63 10.89 -8.72
CA VAL A 158 -4.36 12.10 -8.34
C VAL A 158 -4.32 12.23 -6.83
N VAL A 159 -3.75 13.33 -6.35
CA VAL A 159 -3.81 13.72 -4.94
C VAL A 159 -5.12 14.47 -4.73
N ARG A 160 -5.96 13.92 -3.86
CA ARG A 160 -7.24 14.54 -3.48
C ARG A 160 -7.01 15.51 -2.34
N ARG A 161 -7.88 16.53 -2.24
CA ARG A 161 -7.95 17.35 -1.01
C ARG A 161 -8.23 16.43 0.17
N PHE A 162 -7.48 16.62 1.25
CA PHE A 162 -7.79 15.98 2.51
C PHE A 162 -9.09 16.57 3.06
N ASP A 163 -10.11 15.73 3.18
CA ASP A 163 -11.39 16.09 3.78
C ASP A 163 -11.54 15.30 5.07
N ILE A 164 -11.49 16.02 6.20
CA ILE A 164 -11.51 15.42 7.53
C ILE A 164 -12.87 14.73 7.80
N ALA A 165 -13.94 15.19 7.16
CA ALA A 165 -15.27 14.60 7.32
C ALA A 165 -15.32 13.14 6.86
N GLN A 166 -14.49 12.74 5.88
CA GLN A 166 -14.43 11.36 5.37
C GLN A 166 -13.94 10.34 6.41
N PHE A 167 -13.21 10.78 7.43
CA PHE A 167 -12.74 9.91 8.52
C PHE A 167 -13.78 9.77 9.63
N PHE A 168 -14.67 10.76 9.79
CA PHE A 168 -15.70 10.78 10.83
C PHE A 168 -17.10 10.41 10.33
N ALA A 169 -17.32 10.37 9.01
CA ALA A 169 -18.62 10.07 8.37
C ALA A 169 -19.08 8.59 8.48
N CYS A 170 -18.37 7.74 9.23
CA CYS A 170 -18.84 6.40 9.61
C CYS A 170 -18.81 6.18 11.13
N PHE A 171 -19.19 7.21 11.88
CA PHE A 171 -19.84 6.99 13.16
C PHE A 171 -21.34 7.26 12.96
N PRO A 172 -22.19 6.22 12.84
CA PRO A 172 -23.58 6.42 13.16
C PRO A 172 -24.01 5.44 14.25
N ILE A 173 -24.76 6.00 15.20
CA ILE A 173 -25.70 5.29 16.07
C ILE A 173 -26.95 4.87 15.24
N GLU A 174 -26.88 4.90 13.90
CA GLU A 174 -28.01 4.56 13.01
C GLU A 174 -27.56 3.76 11.76
N PRO A 175 -28.37 2.80 11.28
CA PRO A 175 -27.98 1.86 10.24
C PRO A 175 -28.09 2.44 8.82
N CYS A 176 -27.15 2.02 7.96
CA CYS A 176 -27.16 2.24 6.52
C CYS A 176 -28.21 1.39 5.80
#